data_AF-A0AAD4ZKZ2-F1
#
_entry.id   AF-A0AAD4ZKZ2-F1
#
_cell.length_a   1.000
_cell.length_b   1.000
_cell.length_c   1.000
_cell.angle_alpha   90.00
_cell.angle_beta   90.00
_cell.angle_gamma   90.00
#
_symmetry.space_group_name_H-M   'P 1'
#
loop_
_entity.id
_entity.type
_entity.pdbx_description
1 polymer ?
#
loop_
_entity_poly.entity_id
_entity_poly.type
_entity_poly.pdbx_seq_one_letter_code
_entity_poly.pdbx_strand_id
1 'polypeptide(L)' 'MASYEEVDSLFENAMKGQWGKVVETYRNCSKAREANITKSKETALHIAIADGQTETALDLLNIIANGENAFNIENRK' A
#
# COMPACT_ATOMS: atom_id res chain seq x y z
N MET A 1 4.41 0.14 18.76
CA MET A 1 3.02 -0.34 18.65
C MET A 1 2.39 0.54 17.60
N ALA A 2 2.19 0.05 16.37
CA ALA A 2 1.56 0.83 15.31
C ALA A 2 0.17 1.24 15.80
N SER A 3 -0.01 2.52 16.15
CA SER A 3 -1.27 3.07 16.59
C SER A 3 -2.21 3.20 15.39
N TYR A 4 -3.52 3.10 15.61
CA TYR A 4 -4.55 3.26 14.57
C TYR A 4 -4.39 4.56 13.75
N GLU A 5 -3.71 5.56 14.30
CA GLU A 5 -3.38 6.84 13.68
C GLU A 5 -2.59 6.72 12.36
N GLU A 6 -1.78 5.67 12.19
CA GLU A 6 -1.01 5.49 10.96
C GLU A 6 -1.90 5.10 9.77
N VAL A 7 -2.96 4.31 10.01
CA VAL A 7 -3.93 3.93 8.99
C VAL A 7 -4.82 5.12 8.61
N ASP A 8 -5.24 5.92 9.59
CA ASP A 8 -6.07 7.11 9.36
C ASP A 8 -5.32 8.17 8.53
N SER A 9 -3.99 8.22 8.64
CA SER A 9 -3.14 9.16 7.90
C SER A 9 -2.83 8.72 6.46
N LEU A 10 -3.17 7.49 6.03
CA LEU A 10 -2.86 6.98 4.69
C LEU A 10 -3.49 7.83 3.59
N PHE A 11 -4.75 8.25 3.79
CA PHE A 11 -5.46 9.10 2.83
C PHE A 11 -4.71 10.43 2.64
N GLU A 12 -4.40 11.11 3.75
CA GLU A 12 -3.72 12.40 3.67
C GLU A 12 -2.32 12.28 3.07
N ASN A 13 -1.57 11.24 3.44
CA ASN A 13 -0.24 11.01 2.90
C ASN A 13 -0.30 10.76 1.39
N ALA A 14 -1.25 9.96 0.90
CA ALA A 14 -1.45 9.72 -0.52
C ALA A 14 -1.84 11.01 -1.27
N MET A 15 -2.81 11.77 -0.75
CA MET A 15 -3.25 13.04 -1.38
C MET A 15 -2.19 14.13 -1.36
N LYS A 16 -1.27 14.11 -0.39
CA LYS A 16 -0.13 15.04 -0.31
C LYS A 16 1.10 14.54 -1.10
N GLY A 17 1.01 13.40 -1.79
CA GLY A 17 2.13 12.80 -2.52
C GLY A 17 3.25 12.25 -1.62
N GLN A 18 2.98 12.04 -0.33
CA GLN A 18 3.93 11.54 0.66
C GLN A 18 4.04 10.02 0.61
N TRP A 19 4.32 9.49 -0.58
CA TRP A 19 4.30 8.05 -0.90
C TRP A 19 5.29 7.22 -0.07
N GLY A 20 6.44 7.78 0.29
CA GLY A 20 7.39 7.11 1.18
C GLY A 20 6.78 6.73 2.54
N LYS A 21 5.93 7.60 3.11
CA LYS A 21 5.20 7.30 4.35
C LYS A 21 4.14 6.23 4.14
N VAL A 22 3.44 6.27 3.01
CA VAL A 22 2.44 5.25 2.64
C VAL A 22 3.08 3.85 2.59
N VAL A 23 4.25 3.74 1.95
CA VAL A 23 5.03 2.50 1.86
C VAL A 23 5.47 2.03 3.25
N GLU A 24 5.97 2.92 4.10
CA GLU A 24 6.35 2.60 5.48
C GLU A 24 5.16 2.06 6.29
N THR A 25 4.00 2.72 6.21
CA THR A 25 2.77 2.25 6.87
C THR A 25 2.36 0.86 6.37
N TYR A 26 2.47 0.58 5.06
CA TYR A 26 2.18 -0.75 4.50
C TYR A 26 3.14 -1.84 5.02
N ARG A 27 4.41 -1.51 5.24
CA ARG A 27 5.40 -2.43 5.83
C ARG A 27 5.08 -2.72 7.30
N ASN A 28 4.74 -1.68 8.06
CA ASN A 28 4.59 -1.77 9.52
C ASN A 28 3.20 -2.25 9.98
N CYS A 29 2.17 -2.06 9.17
CA CYS A 29 0.78 -2.37 9.54
C CYS A 29 0.08 -3.17 8.45
N SER A 30 -0.26 -4.45 8.72
CA SER A 30 -1.00 -5.28 7.77
C SER A 30 -2.39 -4.71 7.46
N LYS A 31 -3.06 -4.09 8.44
CA LYS A 31 -4.38 -3.46 8.26
C LYS A 31 -4.36 -2.31 7.24
N ALA A 32 -3.22 -1.64 7.06
CA ALA A 32 -3.07 -0.57 6.09
C ALA A 32 -3.23 -1.05 4.63
N ARG A 33 -2.90 -2.31 4.38
CA ARG A 33 -2.93 -2.92 3.04
C ARG A 33 -4.36 -3.08 2.50
N GLU A 34 -5.31 -3.27 3.41
CA GLU A 34 -6.74 -3.45 3.13
C GLU A 34 -7.59 -2.25 3.55
N ALA A 35 -6.94 -1.17 4.03
CA ALA A 35 -7.65 0.02 4.51
C ALA A 35 -8.33 0.75 3.36
N ASN A 36 -9.64 0.92 3.49
CA ASN A 36 -10.44 1.78 2.63
C ASN A 36 -10.21 3.23 3.05
N ILE A 37 -9.48 3.98 2.22
CA ILE A 37 -9.07 5.36 2.53
C ILE A 37 -9.97 6.39 1.84
N THR A 38 -10.86 5.97 0.93
CA THR A 38 -11.85 6.84 0.28
C THR A 38 -13.28 6.35 0.56
N LYS A 39 -14.27 7.24 0.36
CA LYS A 39 -15.70 6.89 0.45
C LYS A 39 -16.12 5.81 -0.57
N SER A 40 -15.41 5.73 -1.70
CA SER A 40 -15.58 4.72 -2.74
C SER A 40 -14.89 3.39 -2.40
N LYS A 41 -14.35 3.26 -1.19
CA LYS A 41 -13.62 2.07 -0.72
C LYS A 41 -12.36 1.78 -1.53
N GLU A 42 -11.65 2.81 -1.97
CA GLU A 42 -10.34 2.66 -2.60
C GLU A 42 -9.24 2.54 -1.54
N THR A 43 -8.17 1.83 -1.87
CA THR A 43 -6.97 1.69 -1.06
C THR A 43 -5.90 2.66 -1.57
N ALA A 44 -4.82 2.83 -0.81
CA ALA A 44 -3.68 3.63 -1.26
C ALA A 44 -3.06 3.12 -2.57
N LEU A 45 -3.13 1.80 -2.84
CA LEU A 45 -2.68 1.22 -4.10
C LEU A 45 -3.51 1.68 -5.31
N HIS A 46 -4.85 1.74 -5.19
CA HIS A 46 -5.70 2.26 -6.27
C HIS A 46 -5.32 3.70 -6.64
N ILE A 47 -5.09 4.53 -5.62
CA ILE A 47 -4.71 5.94 -5.82
C ILE A 47 -3.32 6.03 -6.46
N ALA A 48 -2.33 5.27 -5.98
CA ALA A 48 -0.98 5.27 -6.55
C ALA A 48 -0.99 4.88 -8.05
N ILE A 49 -1.81 3.89 -8.44
CA ILE A 49 -1.99 3.50 -9.84
C ILE A 49 -2.64 4.63 -10.65
N ALA A 50 -3.72 5.22 -10.13
CA ALA A 50 -4.43 6.31 -10.81
C ALA A 50 -3.57 7.57 -11.00
N ASP A 51 -2.70 7.87 -10.02
CA ASP A 51 -1.76 9.01 -10.03
C ASP A 51 -0.48 8.72 -10.86
N GLY A 52 -0.33 7.53 -11.43
CA GLY A 52 0.84 7.15 -12.25
C GLY A 52 2.12 6.88 -11.44
N GLN A 53 2.00 6.70 -10.13
CA GLN A 53 3.10 6.46 -9.19
C GLN A 53 3.61 5.01 -9.28
N THR A 54 4.20 4.67 -10.43
CA THR A 54 4.50 3.30 -10.83
C THR A 54 5.46 2.60 -9.85
N GLU A 55 6.54 3.27 -9.42
CA GLU A 55 7.48 2.71 -8.44
C GLU A 55 6.80 2.45 -7.09
N THR A 56 6.05 3.43 -6.59
CA THR A 56 5.27 3.27 -5.35
C THR A 56 4.27 2.12 -5.46
N ALA A 57 3.53 2.03 -6.56
CA ALA A 57 2.55 0.96 -6.76
C ALA A 57 3.21 -0.42 -6.75
N LEU A 58 4.39 -0.56 -7.37
CA LEU A 58 5.19 -1.79 -7.33
C LEU A 58 5.67 -2.11 -5.90
N ASP A 59 6.13 -1.11 -5.14
CA ASP A 59 6.54 -1.31 -3.75
C ASP A 59 5.38 -1.78 -2.86
N LEU A 60 4.22 -1.13 -2.97
CA LEU A 60 3.02 -1.53 -2.23
C LEU A 60 2.59 -2.95 -2.62
N LEU A 61 2.61 -3.29 -3.91
CA LEU A 61 2.29 -4.63 -4.40
C LEU A 61 3.28 -5.68 -3.88
N ASN A 62 4.57 -5.38 -3.90
CA ASN A 62 5.61 -6.25 -3.36
C ASN A 62 5.41 -6.48 -1.86
N ILE A 63 5.02 -5.47 -1.08
CA ILE A 63 4.75 -5.64 0.35
C ILE A 63 3.54 -6.55 0.59
N ILE A 64 2.50 -6.43 -0.24
CA ILE A 64 1.32 -7.30 -0.16
C ILE A 64 1.71 -8.74 -0.54
N ALA A 65 2.35 -8.93 -1.70
CA ALA A 65 2.75 -10.24 -2.21
C ALA A 65 3.77 -10.95 -1.31
N ASN A 66 4.74 -10.21 -0.78
CA ASN A 66 5.80 -10.77 0.08
C ASN A 66 5.34 -10.92 1.54
N GLY A 67 4.19 -10.34 1.91
CA GLY A 67 3.53 -10.56 3.20
C GLY A 67 2.79 -11.89 3.31
N GLU A 68 2.49 -12.54 2.18
CA GLU A 68 1.85 -13.86 2.09
C GLU A 68 2.58 -14.76 1.08
N ASN A 69 3.84 -15.19 1.32
CA ASN A 69 4.51 -16.29 0.60
C ASN A 69 4.29 -16.34 -0.95
N ALA A 70 4.10 -15.22 -1.66
CA ALA A 70 3.55 -15.24 -3.02
C ALA A 70 4.58 -15.25 -4.15
N PHE A 71 5.81 -15.71 -3.91
CA PHE A 71 6.79 -15.92 -4.99
C PHE A 71 7.38 -17.33 -4.96
N ASN A 72 6.52 -18.31 -5.25
CA ASN A 72 6.91 -19.59 -5.85
C ASN A 72 6.29 -19.76 -7.25
N ILE A 73 6.08 -18.66 -7.98
CA ILE A 73 5.81 -18.73 -9.41
C ILE A 73 7.17 -18.66 -10.12
N GLU A 74 7.97 -19.71 -9.98
CA GLU A 74 9.03 -19.97 -10.95
C GLU A 74 8.35 -20.30 -12.28
N ASN A 75 8.68 -19.52 -13.30
CA ASN A 75 8.36 -19.78 -14.70
C ASN A 75 8.76 -21.22 -15.06
N ARG A 76 7.80 -22.15 -15.05
CA ARG A 76 7.95 -23.44 -15.73
C ARG A 76 7.90 -23.17 -17.22
N LYS A 77 9.10 -23.06 -17.78
CA LYS A 77 9.40 -23.20 -19.21
C LYS A 77 9.02 -24.59 -19.69
#